data_AF-A0AAV6YIX7-F1
#
_entry.id   AF-A0AAV6YIX7-F1
#
_cell.length_a   1.000
_cell.length_b   1.000
_cell.length_c   1.000
_cell.angle_alpha   90.00
_cell.angle_beta   90.00
_cell.angle_gamma   90.00
#
_symmetry.space_group_name_H-M   'P 1'
#
loop_
_entity.id
_entity.type
_entity.pdbx_description
1 polymer ?
#
loop_
_entity_poly.entity_id
_entity_poly.type
_entity_poly.pdbx_seq_one_letter_code
_entity_poly.pdbx_strand_id
1 'polypeptide(L)'
;MPSVPPVSESVSCPHHADTHVSNGAVNAELSADRKWIRPDLPSKCTWQLGTSPAESPHHHVPLNPSPEILPSILQKIGHTPLVRINKIGKRQGLKCELLAKCEFFNAGGSVKDRISLRMVEDAERDGILQPGDTIIEPTSGNTGIG
;
A
#
# COMPACT_ATOMS: atom_id res chain seq x y z
N MET A 1 14.63 -52.96 -8.16
CA MET A 1 14.40 -52.29 -6.86
C MET A 1 13.04 -51.61 -6.94
N PRO A 2 12.07 -51.98 -6.10
CA PRO A 2 10.76 -51.34 -6.15
C PRO A 2 10.83 -49.95 -5.51
N SER A 3 10.37 -48.95 -6.25
CA SER A 3 10.29 -47.54 -5.88
C SER A 3 9.19 -47.31 -4.85
N VAL A 4 9.55 -46.77 -3.69
CA VAL A 4 8.62 -46.30 -2.66
C VAL A 4 8.07 -44.93 -3.08
N PRO A 5 6.73 -44.72 -3.11
CA PRO A 5 6.16 -43.39 -3.38
C PRO A 5 6.26 -42.50 -2.12
N PRO A 6 6.32 -41.16 -2.27
CA PRO A 6 6.37 -40.27 -1.12
C PRO A 6 5.04 -40.26 -0.37
N VAL A 7 5.12 -40.37 0.96
CA VAL A 7 3.99 -40.20 1.87
C VAL A 7 3.56 -38.73 1.82
N SER A 8 2.29 -38.48 1.51
CA SER A 8 1.69 -37.15 1.65
C SER A 8 1.26 -36.97 3.10
N GLU A 9 2.07 -36.26 3.90
CA GLU A 9 1.62 -35.79 5.20
C GLU A 9 0.70 -34.58 4.99
N SER A 10 -0.58 -34.80 5.20
CA SER A 10 -1.57 -33.75 5.32
C SER A 10 -1.39 -33.08 6.69
N VAL A 11 -0.75 -31.91 6.71
CA VAL A 11 -0.78 -31.05 7.90
C VAL A 11 -2.15 -30.40 7.96
N SER A 12 -3.10 -31.05 8.64
CA SER A 12 -4.40 -30.47 8.93
C SER A 12 -4.26 -29.40 10.01
N CYS A 13 -4.81 -28.22 9.75
CA CYS A 13 -4.93 -27.15 10.74
C CYS A 13 -5.81 -27.63 11.92
N PRO A 14 -5.40 -27.48 13.19
CA PRO A 14 -6.03 -28.16 14.33
C PRO A 14 -7.31 -27.48 14.84
N HIS A 15 -8.07 -26.81 13.98
CA HIS A 15 -9.35 -26.21 14.33
C HIS A 15 -10.35 -26.31 13.20
N HIS A 16 -10.95 -27.49 13.02
CA HIS A 16 -12.32 -27.59 12.54
C HIS A 16 -12.91 -28.92 13.04
N ALA A 17 -13.61 -28.85 14.16
CA ALA A 17 -14.60 -29.87 14.50
C ALA A 17 -15.83 -29.61 13.64
N ASP A 18 -16.16 -30.58 12.79
CA ASP A 18 -17.41 -30.63 12.05
C ASP A 18 -18.59 -30.55 13.02
N THR A 19 -19.33 -29.44 12.98
CA THR A 19 -20.70 -29.38 13.47
C THR A 19 -21.59 -28.91 12.33
N HIS A 20 -22.33 -29.86 11.78
CA HIS A 20 -23.49 -29.58 10.94
C HIS A 20 -24.46 -28.70 11.73
N VAL A 21 -24.52 -27.40 11.42
CA VAL A 21 -25.57 -26.52 11.93
C VAL A 21 -26.72 -26.53 10.93
N SER A 22 -27.79 -27.20 11.32
CA SER A 22 -29.11 -27.11 10.73
C SER A 22 -29.68 -25.70 10.89
N ASN A 23 -30.48 -25.29 9.90
CA ASN A 23 -31.24 -24.03 9.87
C ASN A 23 -31.86 -23.68 11.24
N GLY A 24 -31.50 -22.52 11.79
CA GLY A 24 -32.20 -21.94 12.94
C GLY A 24 -31.47 -20.77 13.57
N ALA A 25 -32.10 -19.59 13.52
CA ALA A 25 -31.79 -18.38 14.29
C ALA A 25 -30.38 -17.80 14.16
N VAL A 26 -30.26 -16.77 13.30
CA VAL A 26 -29.20 -15.77 13.41
C VAL A 26 -29.29 -15.11 14.80
N ASN A 27 -28.43 -15.51 15.73
CA ASN A 27 -28.28 -14.87 17.03
C ASN A 27 -27.81 -13.42 16.83
N ALA A 28 -28.69 -12.48 17.13
CA ALA A 28 -28.50 -11.05 17.10
C ALA A 28 -27.70 -10.54 18.32
N GLU A 29 -26.55 -11.15 18.63
CA GLU A 29 -25.69 -10.75 19.77
C GLU A 29 -24.22 -10.55 19.35
N LEU A 30 -24.01 -9.94 18.19
CA LEU A 30 -22.72 -9.33 17.81
C LEU A 30 -22.92 -7.82 17.60
N SER A 31 -23.27 -7.09 18.66
CA SER A 31 -23.39 -5.62 18.57
C SER A 31 -22.68 -4.87 19.70
N ALA A 32 -21.53 -5.39 20.16
CA ALA A 32 -20.52 -4.55 20.78
C ALA A 32 -19.80 -3.77 19.67
N ASP A 33 -20.27 -2.54 19.42
CA ASP A 33 -19.66 -1.43 18.67
C ASP A 33 -18.41 -1.76 17.84
N ARG A 34 -18.59 -2.36 16.66
CA ARG A 34 -17.58 -2.25 15.62
C ARG A 34 -17.60 -0.81 15.11
N LYS A 35 -16.72 0.02 15.71
CA LYS A 35 -16.45 1.39 15.24
C LYS A 35 -15.69 1.36 13.92
N TRP A 36 -16.37 0.92 12.86
CA TRP A 36 -15.83 0.97 11.50
C TRP A 36 -15.89 2.41 10.99
N ILE A 37 -14.72 2.97 10.64
CA ILE A 37 -14.63 4.29 10.03
C ILE A 37 -14.85 4.12 8.52
N ARG A 38 -15.91 4.75 8.02
CA ARG A 38 -16.23 4.73 6.59
C ARG A 38 -15.13 5.41 5.76
N PRO A 39 -14.65 4.80 4.67
CA PRO A 39 -13.59 5.38 3.83
C PRO A 39 -14.07 6.55 2.96
N ASP A 40 -15.37 6.79 2.88
CA ASP A 40 -16.00 7.84 2.05
C ASP A 40 -16.44 9.08 2.85
N LEU A 41 -15.98 9.21 4.11
CA LEU A 41 -16.22 10.42 4.89
C LEU A 41 -15.58 11.65 4.23
N PRO A 42 -16.23 12.83 4.29
CA PRO A 42 -15.65 14.06 3.76
C PRO A 42 -14.34 14.41 4.48
N SER A 43 -13.36 14.89 3.70
CA SER A 43 -12.07 15.31 4.25
C SER A 43 -12.26 16.47 5.24
N LYS A 44 -11.51 16.42 6.35
CA LYS A 44 -11.39 17.52 7.32
C LYS A 44 -10.16 18.39 7.08
N CYS A 45 -9.40 18.13 6.02
CA CYS A 45 -8.23 18.92 5.65
C CYS A 45 -8.66 20.36 5.36
N THR A 46 -7.98 21.32 5.98
CA THR A 46 -8.26 22.75 5.85
C THR A 46 -7.41 23.44 4.80
N TRP A 47 -6.60 22.69 4.04
CA TRP A 47 -5.76 23.25 2.98
C TRP A 47 -6.60 23.97 1.91
N GLN A 48 -6.12 25.13 1.48
CA GLN A 48 -6.67 25.89 0.35
C GLN A 48 -5.55 26.38 -0.55
N LEU A 49 -5.87 26.64 -1.82
CA LEU A 49 -4.91 27.23 -2.76
C LEU A 49 -4.49 28.61 -2.26
N GLY A 50 -3.18 28.82 -2.12
CA GLY A 50 -2.60 30.06 -1.60
C GLY A 50 -2.24 30.03 -0.10
N THR A 51 -2.70 29.02 0.65
CA THR A 51 -2.24 28.80 2.04
C THR A 51 -0.73 28.58 2.08
N SER A 52 -0.05 29.21 3.04
CA SER A 52 1.38 29.04 3.21
C SER A 52 1.71 27.59 3.60
N PRO A 53 2.78 26.98 3.05
CA PRO A 53 3.25 25.67 3.52
C PRO A 53 3.54 25.62 5.02
N ALA A 54 3.92 26.75 5.63
CA ALA A 54 4.20 26.85 7.06
C ALA A 54 2.95 26.70 7.94
N GLU A 55 1.75 26.90 7.38
CA GLU A 55 0.48 26.70 8.09
C GLU A 55 0.03 25.23 8.09
N SER A 56 0.75 24.37 7.36
CA SER A 56 0.41 22.96 7.29
C SER A 56 0.67 22.25 8.62
N PRO A 57 -0.32 21.53 9.19
CA PRO A 57 -0.11 20.75 10.40
C PRO A 57 0.57 19.40 10.14
N HIS A 58 0.86 19.07 8.88
CA HIS A 58 1.40 17.77 8.49
C HIS A 58 2.92 17.75 8.57
N HIS A 59 3.48 16.57 8.84
CA HIS A 59 4.91 16.33 8.66
C HIS A 59 5.26 16.32 7.17
N HIS A 60 6.28 17.09 6.79
CA HIS A 60 6.76 17.21 5.41
C HIS A 60 8.18 16.65 5.29
N VAL A 61 8.38 15.74 4.35
CA VAL A 61 9.69 15.14 4.07
C VAL A 61 10.20 15.70 2.73
N PRO A 62 11.39 16.32 2.70
CA PRO A 62 11.97 16.81 1.45
C PRO A 62 12.45 15.64 0.57
N LEU A 63 12.57 15.90 -0.73
CA LEU A 63 13.23 14.97 -1.63
C LEU A 63 14.74 15.04 -1.42
N ASN A 64 15.32 13.98 -0.84
CA ASN A 64 16.76 13.88 -0.61
C ASN A 64 17.46 13.19 -1.79
N PRO A 65 18.68 13.60 -2.17
CA PRO A 65 19.46 12.89 -3.19
C PRO A 65 19.66 11.42 -2.82
N SER A 66 19.58 10.53 -3.82
CA SER A 66 19.93 9.13 -3.63
C SER A 66 21.44 8.96 -3.38
N PRO A 67 21.86 8.24 -2.33
CA PRO A 67 23.27 7.94 -2.11
C PRO A 67 23.80 6.96 -3.17
N GLU A 68 25.12 6.87 -3.30
CA GLU A 68 25.78 5.95 -4.24
C GLU A 68 25.50 4.48 -3.91
N ILE A 69 25.52 4.13 -2.62
CA ILE A 69 25.17 2.81 -2.11
C ILE A 69 23.89 2.96 -1.28
N LEU A 70 22.82 2.29 -1.70
CA LEU A 70 21.54 2.31 -0.99
C LEU A 70 21.60 1.37 0.22
N PRO A 71 21.20 1.80 1.43
CA PRO A 71 21.26 0.95 2.63
C PRO A 71 20.20 -0.14 2.62
N SER A 72 19.10 0.05 1.88
CA SER A 72 18.08 -0.95 1.62
C SER A 72 17.37 -0.67 0.28
N ILE A 73 16.53 -1.61 -0.15
CA ILE A 73 15.73 -1.43 -1.36
C ILE A 73 14.67 -0.33 -1.22
N LEU A 74 14.27 0.02 0.01
CA LEU A 74 13.28 1.07 0.26
C LEU A 74 13.77 2.45 -0.21
N GLN A 75 15.09 2.70 -0.17
CA GLN A 75 15.67 3.94 -0.71
C GLN A 75 15.68 3.98 -2.24
N LYS A 76 15.25 2.92 -2.93
CA LYS A 76 15.03 2.90 -4.38
C LYS A 76 13.61 3.36 -4.78
N ILE A 77 12.75 3.67 -3.81
CA ILE A 77 11.43 4.28 -4.00
C ILE A 77 11.59 5.80 -4.21
N GLY A 78 10.93 6.34 -5.22
CA GLY A 78 11.11 7.73 -5.64
C GLY A 78 12.13 7.90 -6.76
N HIS A 79 12.49 9.16 -7.04
CA HIS A 79 13.42 9.52 -8.14
C HIS A 79 13.08 8.87 -9.50
N THR A 80 11.80 8.61 -9.74
CA THR A 80 11.30 7.97 -10.96
C THR A 80 11.50 8.88 -12.18
N PRO A 81 11.81 8.33 -13.35
CA PRO A 81 12.14 9.14 -14.51
C PRO A 81 10.91 9.89 -15.05
N LEU A 82 11.15 11.08 -15.58
CA LEU A 82 10.20 11.83 -16.41
C LEU A 82 10.66 11.70 -17.87
N VAL A 83 9.88 10.99 -18.68
CA VAL A 83 10.28 10.57 -20.03
C VAL A 83 9.41 11.23 -21.09
N ARG A 84 10.03 11.77 -22.15
CA ARG A 84 9.30 12.37 -23.28
C ARG A 84 8.58 11.32 -24.14
N ILE A 85 7.31 11.57 -24.46
CA ILE A 85 6.52 10.73 -25.37
C ILE A 85 6.63 11.26 -26.81
N ASN A 86 7.53 10.64 -27.59
CA ASN A 86 7.91 11.15 -28.91
C ASN A 86 6.91 10.84 -30.04
N LYS A 87 6.21 9.70 -29.97
CA LYS A 87 5.41 9.18 -31.09
C LYS A 87 3.90 9.35 -30.90
N ILE A 88 3.36 8.99 -29.74
CA ILE A 88 1.91 8.97 -29.50
C ILE A 88 1.31 10.38 -29.63
N GLY A 89 1.90 11.38 -28.96
CA GLY A 89 1.40 12.75 -29.02
C GLY A 89 1.35 13.31 -30.44
N LYS A 90 2.42 13.10 -31.23
CA LYS A 90 2.47 13.51 -32.64
C LYS A 90 1.40 12.82 -33.49
N ARG A 91 1.21 11.51 -33.31
CA ARG A 91 0.16 10.75 -34.04
C ARG A 91 -1.26 11.23 -33.72
N GLN A 92 -1.48 11.78 -32.53
CA GLN A 92 -2.76 12.33 -32.09
C GLN A 92 -2.90 13.85 -32.37
N GLY A 93 -1.96 14.45 -33.12
CA GLY A 93 -2.00 15.88 -33.46
C GLY A 93 -1.72 16.82 -32.28
N LEU A 94 -1.15 16.32 -31.18
CA LEU A 94 -0.75 17.18 -30.06
C LEU A 94 0.38 18.11 -30.46
N LYS A 95 0.21 19.39 -30.15
CA LYS A 95 1.20 20.45 -30.39
C LYS A 95 2.07 20.74 -29.16
N CYS A 96 1.74 20.18 -28.00
CA CYS A 96 2.47 20.34 -26.74
C CYS A 96 3.54 19.26 -26.54
N GLU A 97 4.45 19.50 -25.58
CA GLU A 97 5.34 18.45 -25.08
C GLU A 97 4.55 17.50 -24.15
N LEU A 98 4.54 16.22 -24.51
CA LEU A 98 3.91 15.18 -23.70
C LEU A 98 4.99 14.40 -22.94
N LEU A 99 4.86 14.36 -21.61
CA LEU A 99 5.79 13.69 -20.71
C LEU A 99 5.07 12.59 -19.93
N ALA A 100 5.78 11.50 -19.60
CA ALA A 100 5.30 10.42 -18.75
C ALA A 100 6.15 10.33 -17.48
N LYS A 101 5.48 10.35 -16.32
CA LYS A 101 6.10 10.09 -15.01
C LYS A 101 6.04 8.58 -14.75
N CYS A 102 7.17 7.90 -14.93
CA CYS A 102 7.21 6.43 -14.98
C CYS A 102 7.35 5.83 -13.57
N GLU A 103 6.25 5.76 -12.84
CA GLU A 103 6.21 5.26 -11.45
C GLU A 103 6.46 3.76 -11.29
N PHE A 104 6.40 2.99 -12.38
CA PHE A 104 6.72 1.56 -12.37
C PHE A 104 8.22 1.26 -12.16
N PHE A 105 9.07 2.28 -12.02
CA PHE A 105 10.49 2.15 -11.66
C PHE A 105 10.77 2.19 -10.15
N ASN A 106 9.75 2.36 -9.32
CA ASN A 106 9.90 2.14 -7.88
C ASN A 106 10.19 0.64 -7.61
N ALA A 107 10.71 0.33 -6.42
CA ALA A 107 11.21 -1.00 -6.06
C ALA A 107 10.20 -2.14 -6.22
N GLY A 108 8.96 -1.93 -5.77
CA GLY A 108 7.82 -2.85 -5.90
C GLY A 108 7.09 -2.73 -7.25
N GLY A 109 7.57 -1.87 -8.16
CA GLY A 109 7.08 -1.76 -9.52
C GLY A 109 5.82 -0.91 -9.67
N SER A 110 5.45 -0.11 -8.66
CA SER A 110 4.23 0.69 -8.72
C SER A 110 4.37 2.07 -8.08
N VAL A 111 3.38 2.94 -8.32
CA VAL A 111 3.29 4.22 -7.59
C VAL A 111 2.98 4.04 -6.09
N LYS A 112 2.44 2.87 -5.70
CA LYS A 112 1.96 2.64 -4.33
C LYS A 112 3.09 2.45 -3.33
N ASP A 113 4.25 2.02 -3.78
CA ASP A 113 5.48 1.91 -2.98
C ASP A 113 5.76 3.21 -2.21
N ARG A 114 5.43 4.37 -2.79
CA ARG A 114 5.56 5.68 -2.13
C ARG A 114 4.67 5.82 -0.91
N ILE A 115 3.39 5.44 -1.03
CA ILE A 115 2.45 5.59 0.09
C ILE A 115 2.66 4.48 1.11
N SER A 116 3.04 3.27 0.69
CA SER A 116 3.39 2.18 1.60
C SER A 116 4.54 2.59 2.52
N LEU A 117 5.65 3.06 1.94
CA LEU A 117 6.79 3.55 2.72
C LEU A 117 6.38 4.71 3.62
N ARG A 118 5.67 5.71 3.08
CA ARG A 118 5.30 6.91 3.83
C ARG A 118 4.34 6.64 4.98
N MET A 119 3.36 5.76 4.82
CA MET A 119 2.41 5.40 5.88
C MET A 119 3.11 4.66 7.01
N VAL A 120 4.02 3.74 6.69
CA VAL A 120 4.83 3.02 7.69
C VAL A 120 5.75 3.98 8.44
N GLU A 121 6.54 4.80 7.74
CA GLU A 121 7.44 5.78 8.38
C GLU A 121 6.69 6.79 9.27
N ASP A 122 5.51 7.25 8.83
CA ASP A 122 4.67 8.14 9.63
C ASP A 122 4.12 7.43 10.88
N ALA A 123 3.64 6.18 10.75
CA ALA A 123 3.11 5.42 11.88
C ALA A 123 4.19 5.02 12.90
N GLU A 124 5.40 4.68 12.44
CA GLU A 124 6.56 4.42 13.30
C GLU A 124 6.98 5.68 14.05
N ARG A 125 7.08 6.84 13.36
CA ARG A 125 7.40 8.12 14.00
C ARG A 125 6.37 8.50 15.05
N ASP A 126 5.09 8.28 14.76
CA ASP A 126 3.99 8.63 15.67
C ASP A 126 3.84 7.60 16.82
N GLY A 127 4.63 6.52 16.82
CA GLY A 127 4.60 5.46 17.83
C GLY A 127 3.38 4.54 17.74
N ILE A 128 2.63 4.63 16.65
CA ILE A 128 1.43 3.82 16.37
C ILE A 128 1.85 2.41 15.95
N LEU A 129 2.92 2.29 15.16
CA LEU A 129 3.48 1.02 14.70
C LEU A 129 4.75 0.69 15.48
N GLN A 130 4.82 -0.51 16.05
CA GLN A 130 5.95 -1.01 16.83
C GLN A 130 6.61 -2.22 16.16
N PRO A 131 7.90 -2.50 16.46
CA PRO A 131 8.57 -3.69 15.96
C PRO A 131 7.81 -4.97 16.32
N GLY A 132 7.47 -5.76 15.29
CA GLY A 132 6.74 -7.02 15.44
C GLY A 132 5.22 -6.90 15.27
N ASP A 133 4.68 -5.69 15.07
CA ASP A 133 3.26 -5.49 14.77
C ASP A 133 2.85 -6.09 13.43
N THR A 134 1.55 -6.37 13.30
CA THR A 134 0.94 -6.85 12.05
C THR A 134 0.19 -5.70 11.36
N ILE A 135 0.52 -5.45 10.10
CA ILE A 135 -0.17 -4.48 9.24
C ILE A 135 -1.29 -5.18 8.48
N ILE A 136 -2.50 -4.61 8.49
CA ILE A 136 -3.66 -5.08 7.73
C ILE A 136 -4.13 -3.95 6.83
N GLU A 137 -4.10 -4.16 5.51
CA GLU A 137 -4.42 -3.12 4.52
C GLU A 137 -5.45 -3.62 3.49
N PRO A 138 -6.64 -3.00 3.39
CA PRO A 138 -7.60 -3.31 2.33
C PRO A 138 -7.13 -2.68 1.00
N THR A 139 -6.73 -3.51 0.05
CA THR A 139 -6.09 -3.04 -1.18
C THR A 139 -6.56 -3.79 -2.42
N SER A 140 -6.46 -3.13 -3.57
CA SER A 140 -6.64 -3.75 -4.89
C SER A 140 -5.38 -4.49 -5.37
N GLY A 141 -4.28 -4.45 -4.62
CA GLY A 141 -3.04 -5.18 -4.92
C GLY A 141 -1.79 -4.36 -4.59
N ASN A 142 -1.49 -3.35 -5.42
CA ASN A 142 -0.18 -2.67 -5.36
C ASN A 142 0.20 -2.07 -4.01
N THR A 143 -0.75 -1.54 -3.21
CA THR A 143 -0.44 -1.05 -1.85
C THR A 143 -0.08 -2.19 -0.89
N GLY A 144 -0.54 -3.41 -1.14
CA GLY A 144 -0.11 -4.58 -0.35
C GLY A 144 1.19 -5.21 -0.87
N ILE A 145 1.63 -4.87 -2.08
CA ILE A 145 2.94 -5.28 -2.63
C ILE A 145 4.04 -4.37 -2.09
N GLY A 146 3.80 -3.06 -2.10
CA GLY A 146 4.74 -2.06 -1.58
C GLY A 146 4.75 -2.04 -0.06
#